data_AF-A0AAU4BMJ6-F1
#
_entry.id   AF-A0AAU4BMJ6-F1
#
_cell.length_a   1.000
_cell.length_b   1.000
_cell.length_c   1.000
_cell.angle_alpha   90.00
_cell.angle_beta   90.00
_cell.angle_gamma   90.00
#
_symmetry.space_group_name_H-M   'P 1'
#
loop_
_entity.id
_entity.type
_entity.pdbx_description
1 polymer ?
#
loop_
_entity_poly.entity_id
_entity_poly.type
_entity_poly.pdbx_seq_one_letter_code
_entity_poly.pdbx_strand_id
1 'polypeptide(L)' 'MIPALTDHQTRDALARRLSDEFASFQSDTVHRCVADVQARMAHLGLEATPARVERMAREHLTGILKSEPPSGRRAPG' A
#
# COMPACT_ATOMS: atom_id res chain seq x y z
N MET A 1 15.15 23.31 -8.40
CA MET A 1 13.78 22.87 -8.08
C MET A 1 13.86 21.40 -7.72
N ILE A 2 13.52 21.01 -6.48
CA ILE A 2 13.65 19.61 -6.00
C ILE A 2 12.24 19.01 -5.82
N PRO A 3 11.66 18.38 -6.84
CA PRO A 3 10.37 17.69 -6.71
C PRO A 3 10.49 16.26 -6.14
N ALA A 4 11.69 15.65 -6.15
CA ALA A 4 11.86 14.24 -5.83
C ALA A 4 11.90 13.92 -4.31
N LEU A 5 12.42 14.83 -3.48
CA LEU A 5 12.53 14.59 -2.03
C LEU A 5 11.17 14.63 -1.34
N THR A 6 10.27 15.50 -1.81
CA THR A 6 8.94 15.67 -1.22
C THR A 6 8.06 14.46 -1.46
N ASP A 7 8.13 13.83 -2.64
CA ASP A 7 7.35 12.63 -2.94
C ASP A 7 7.82 11.44 -2.08
N HIS A 8 9.13 11.24 -1.97
CA HIS A 8 9.68 10.16 -1.14
C HIS A 8 9.35 10.35 0.34
N GLN A 9 9.53 11.57 0.88
CA GLN A 9 9.19 11.86 2.29
C GLN A 9 7.69 11.71 2.55
N THR A 10 6.84 12.13 1.60
CA THR A 10 5.40 11.98 1.73
C THR A 10 4.99 10.51 1.69
N ARG A 11 5.61 9.71 0.81
CA ARG A 11 5.41 8.26 0.75
C ARG A 11 5.80 7.58 2.06
N ASP A 12 6.95 7.93 2.63
CA ASP A 12 7.40 7.37 3.92
C ASP A 12 6.46 7.72 5.07
N ALA A 13 5.99 8.97 5.13
CA ALA A 13 5.01 9.38 6.13
C ALA A 13 3.67 8.61 5.99
N LEU A 14 3.21 8.40 4.76
CA LEU A 14 2.01 7.60 4.47
C LEU A 14 2.22 6.14 4.86
N ALA A 15 3.34 5.54 4.47
CA ALA A 15 3.65 4.16 4.78
C ALA A 15 3.77 3.93 6.29
N ARG A 16 4.33 4.89 7.03
CA ARG A 16 4.38 4.86 8.50
C ARG A 16 2.99 4.86 9.12
N ARG A 17 2.10 5.75 8.66
CA ARG A 17 0.70 5.83 9.13
C ARG A 17 -0.08 4.56 8.84
N LEU A 18 0.05 4.04 7.61
CA LEU A 18 -0.59 2.80 7.21
C LEU A 18 -0.02 1.60 7.97
N SER A 19 1.28 1.58 8.30
CA SER A 19 1.88 0.51 9.10
C SER A 19 1.32 0.48 10.53
N ASP A 20 1.01 1.65 11.11
CA ASP A 20 0.39 1.75 12.44
C ASP A 20 -1.08 1.27 12.40
N GLU A 21 -1.84 1.69 11.38
CA GLU A 21 -3.24 1.29 11.19
C GLU A 21 -3.40 -0.19 10.83
N PHE A 22 -2.49 -0.71 10.00
CA PHE A 22 -2.47 -2.08 9.51
C PHE A 22 -1.35 -2.86 10.18
N ALA A 23 -1.27 -2.81 11.51
CA ALA A 23 -0.22 -3.48 12.30
C ALA A 23 -0.14 -5.00 12.11
N SER A 24 -1.17 -5.63 11.52
CA SER A 24 -1.15 -7.04 11.09
C SER A 24 -0.17 -7.31 9.94
N PHE A 25 0.20 -6.28 9.16
CA PHE A 25 1.16 -6.40 8.07
C PHE A 25 2.55 -5.91 8.50
N GLN A 26 3.58 -6.52 7.91
CA GLN A 26 4.94 -6.01 8.05
C GLN A 26 5.07 -4.64 7.38
N SER A 27 5.86 -3.74 7.98
CA SER A 27 6.05 -2.39 7.45
C SER A 27 6.61 -2.40 6.02
N ASP A 28 7.53 -3.30 5.70
CA ASP A 28 8.03 -3.49 4.32
C ASP A 28 6.90 -3.79 3.31
N THR A 29 5.93 -4.61 3.69
CA THR A 29 4.76 -4.92 2.84
C THR A 29 3.92 -3.67 2.59
N VAL A 30 3.73 -2.84 3.62
CA VAL A 30 3.01 -1.57 3.49
C VAL A 30 3.78 -0.59 2.60
N HIS A 31 5.09 -0.45 2.79
CA HIS A 31 5.95 0.40 1.95
C HIS A 31 5.89 -0.02 0.47
N ARG A 32 5.98 -1.33 0.20
CA ARG A 32 5.88 -1.87 -1.16
C ARG A 32 4.50 -1.64 -1.76
N CYS A 33 3.44 -1.82 -0.98
CA CYS A 33 2.07 -1.53 -1.42
C CYS A 33 1.91 -0.07 -1.85
N VAL A 34 2.41 0.89 -1.06
CA VAL A 34 2.34 2.32 -1.39
C VAL A 34 3.13 2.63 -2.67
N ALA A 35 4.33 2.05 -2.83
CA ALA A 35 5.13 2.20 -4.03
C ALA A 35 4.45 1.60 -5.28
N ASP A 36 3.83 0.42 -5.15
CA ASP A 36 3.10 -0.24 -6.23
C ASP A 36 1.86 0.57 -6.65
N VAL A 37 1.14 1.16 -5.70
CA VAL A 37 0.00 2.06 -5.97
C VAL A 37 0.46 3.30 -6.73
N GLN A 38 1.53 3.95 -6.29
CA GLN A 38 2.10 5.11 -7.00
C GLN A 38 2.51 4.73 -8.43
N ALA A 39 3.26 3.64 -8.60
CA ALA A 39 3.69 3.17 -9.92
C ALA A 39 2.50 2.85 -10.83
N ARG A 40 1.45 2.22 -10.28
CA ARG A 40 0.22 1.92 -11.02
C ARG A 40 -0.53 3.19 -11.44
N MET A 41 -0.62 4.19 -10.55
CA MET A 41 -1.23 5.48 -10.89
C MET A 41 -0.46 6.20 -11.99
N ALA A 42 0.87 6.28 -11.87
CA ALA A 42 1.72 6.87 -12.89
C ALA A 42 1.58 6.16 -14.24
N HIS A 43 1.53 4.82 -14.23
CA HIS A 43 1.30 4.01 -15.44
C HIS A 43 -0.06 4.28 -16.10
N LEU A 44 -1.10 4.54 -15.29
CA LEU A 44 -2.44 4.88 -15.76
C LEU A 44 -2.60 6.36 -16.15
N GLY A 45 -1.55 7.18 -15.99
CA GLY A 45 -1.62 8.63 -16.19
C GLY A 45 -2.47 9.36 -15.14
N LEU A 46 -2.67 8.74 -13.97
CA LEU A 46 -3.40 9.33 -12.86
C LEU A 46 -2.45 10.11 -11.96
N GLU A 47 -2.89 11.31 -11.54
CA GLU A 47 -2.20 12.08 -10.52
C GLU A 47 -2.13 11.31 -9.20
N ALA A 48 -0.91 10.90 -8.82
CA ALA A 48 -0.59 10.14 -7.62
C ALA A 48 -0.54 11.04 -6.37
N THR A 49 -1.62 11.77 -6.12
CA THR A 49 -1.69 12.66 -4.95
C THR A 49 -1.65 11.83 -3.65
N PRO A 50 -1.07 12.37 -2.57
CA PRO A 50 -0.91 11.63 -1.31
C PRO A 50 -2.23 11.04 -0.79
N ALA A 51 -3.32 11.79 -0.89
CA ALA A 51 -4.65 11.34 -0.46
C ALA A 51 -5.20 10.19 -1.31
N ARG A 52 -4.94 10.18 -2.63
CA ARG A 52 -5.35 9.07 -3.51
C ARG A 52 -4.53 7.82 -3.23
N VAL A 53 -3.22 7.99 -3.08
CA VAL A 53 -2.29 6.90 -2.79
C VAL A 53 -2.65 6.25 -1.46
N GLU A 54 -2.89 7.05 -0.41
CA GLU A 54 -3.32 6.56 0.90
C GLU A 54 -4.61 5.75 0.78
N ARG A 55 -5.65 6.30 0.12
CA ARG A 55 -6.94 5.64 -0.03
C ARG A 55 -6.81 4.30 -0.78
N MET A 56 -6.09 4.28 -1.89
CA MET A 56 -5.90 3.07 -2.69
C MET A 56 -5.07 2.01 -1.95
N ALA A 57 -4.04 2.42 -1.19
CA ALA A 57 -3.26 1.52 -0.37
C ALA A 57 -4.12 0.91 0.76
N ARG A 58 -4.95 1.70 1.45
CA ARG A 58 -5.92 1.20 2.44
C ARG A 58 -6.87 0.18 1.84
N GLU A 59 -7.46 0.49 0.68
CA GLU A 59 -8.38 -0.41 -0.01
C GLU A 59 -7.68 -1.72 -0.40
N HIS A 60 -6.42 -1.65 -0.84
CA HIS A 60 -5.64 -2.83 -1.18
C HIS A 60 -5.33 -3.70 0.04
N LEU A 61 -4.83 -3.10 1.14
CA LEU A 61 -4.53 -3.81 2.39
C LEU A 61 -5.79 -4.41 3.02
N THR A 62 -6.89 -3.67 3.01
CA THR A 62 -8.20 -4.15 3.45
C THR A 62 -8.69 -5.30 2.57
N GLY A 63 -8.48 -5.18 1.26
CA GLY A 63 -8.74 -6.24 0.30
C GLY A 63 -7.96 -7.50 0.64
N ILE A 64 -6.68 -7.39 1.00
CA ILE A 64 -5.86 -8.53 1.41
C ILE A 64 -6.38 -9.14 2.72
N LEU A 65 -6.68 -8.34 3.75
CA LEU A 65 -7.25 -8.85 5.01
C LEU A 65 -8.57 -9.59 4.81
N LYS A 66 -9.42 -9.09 3.89
CA LYS A 66 -10.73 -9.69 3.60
C LYS A 66 -10.64 -10.85 2.61
N SER A 67 -9.61 -10.86 1.76
CA SER A 67 -9.36 -11.90 0.77
C SER A 67 -8.38 -12.95 1.27
N GLU A 68 -7.84 -12.81 2.50
CA GLU A 68 -7.22 -13.92 3.19
C GLU A 68 -8.25 -15.04 3.17
N PRO A 69 -7.97 -16.13 2.42
CA PRO A 69 -8.83 -17.28 2.50
C PRO A 69 -8.81 -17.70 3.97
N PRO A 70 -9.94 -18.06 4.59
CA PRO A 70 -9.88 -18.75 5.88
C PRO A 70 -8.96 -19.94 5.69
N SER A 71 -7.74 -19.87 6.21
CA SER A 71 -6.70 -20.83 5.85
C SER A 71 -7.13 -22.27 6.18
N GLY A 72 -6.77 -23.21 5.30
CA GLY A 72 -6.23 -24.48 5.77
C GLY A 72 -7.09 -25.73 5.60
N ARG A 73 -7.31 -26.18 4.36
CA ARG A 73 -7.16 -27.62 4.07
C ARG A 73 -6.82 -27.85 2.59
N ARG A 74 -5.53 -27.83 2.28
CA ARG A 74 -5.03 -28.77 1.28
C ARG A 74 -5.27 -30.15 1.90
N ALA A 75 -6.34 -30.82 1.49
CA ALA A 75 -6.54 -32.22 1.84
C ALA A 75 -5.32 -33.01 1.31
N PRO A 76 -4.70 -33.90 2.10
CA PRO A 76 -3.89 -34.95 1.51
C PRO A 76 -4.87 -35.93 0.84
N GLY A 77 -4.73 -36.09 -0.48
CA GLY A 77 -5.48 -37.04 -1.30
C GLY A 77 -4.81 -37.17 -2.65
#